data_AF-A0A7S2KQF7-F1
#
_entry.id   AF-A0A7S2KQF7-F1
#
_cell.length_a   1.000
_cell.length_b   1.000
_cell.length_c   1.000
_cell.angle_alpha   90.00
_cell.angle_beta   90.00
_cell.angle_gamma   90.00
#
_symmetry.space_group_name_H-M   'P 1'
#
loop_
_entity.id
_entity.type
_entity.pdbx_description
1 polymer ?
#
loop_
_entity_poly.entity_id
_entity_poly.type
_entity_poly.pdbx_seq_one_letter_code
_entity_poly.pdbx_strand_id
1 'polypeptide(L)'
;GDFDSLGQCSPSTLHITNGVEEELVPALSQTSYTVASINTTPRRVKPQKPFITSTLQRECSSKLGFSVAETMQCAQRLYENGYISYMRTDSTVLSSDADSLARGSVERLFGTNFVGTTVQASQESGAH
;
A
#
# COMPACT_ATOMS: atom_id res chain seq x y z
N GLY A 1 -29.71 14.90 12.78
CA GLY A 1 -28.49 15.67 13.04
C GLY A 1 -28.29 15.68 14.52
N ASP A 2 -27.05 15.48 14.98
CA ASP A 2 -26.74 15.26 16.40
C ASP A 2 -26.86 16.51 17.28
N PHE A 3 -27.04 17.68 16.65
CA PHE A 3 -27.22 18.99 17.29
C PHE A 3 -28.41 19.75 16.70
N ASP A 4 -29.14 20.47 17.54
CA ASP A 4 -30.18 21.40 17.11
C ASP A 4 -29.61 22.76 16.65
N SER A 5 -30.48 23.65 16.16
CA SER A 5 -30.12 25.00 15.71
C SER A 5 -29.59 25.92 16.82
N LEU A 6 -29.65 25.49 18.08
CA LEU A 6 -29.14 26.20 19.26
C LEU A 6 -27.86 25.54 19.80
N GLY A 7 -27.33 24.52 19.12
CA GLY A 7 -26.12 23.82 19.50
C GLY A 7 -26.29 22.81 20.64
N GLN A 8 -27.53 22.45 21.00
CA GLN A 8 -27.80 21.46 22.03
C GLN A 8 -27.82 20.04 21.46
N CYS A 9 -27.23 19.10 22.20
CA CYS A 9 -27.13 17.70 21.81
C CYS A 9 -28.48 16.97 21.95
N SER A 10 -28.74 16.05 21.02
CA SER A 10 -29.88 15.13 21.16
C SER A 10 -29.73 14.23 22.40
N PRO A 11 -30.83 13.69 22.99
CA PRO A 11 -30.75 12.90 24.23
C PRO A 11 -29.90 11.62 24.15
N SER A 12 -29.60 11.16 22.93
CA SER A 12 -28.74 10.00 22.63
C SER A 12 -27.30 10.38 22.27
N THR A 13 -26.94 11.66 22.37
CA THR A 13 -25.63 12.18 21.96
C THR A 13 -24.93 12.78 23.18
N LEU A 14 -23.79 12.21 23.56
CA LEU A 14 -22.92 12.77 24.59
C LEU A 14 -21.90 13.72 23.95
N HIS A 15 -21.89 15.00 24.34
CA HIS A 15 -20.90 15.96 23.88
C HIS A 15 -19.59 15.77 24.64
N ILE A 16 -18.51 15.39 23.95
CA ILE A 16 -17.18 15.25 24.56
C ILE A 16 -16.46 16.59 24.48
N THR A 17 -16.27 17.27 25.61
CA THR A 17 -15.41 18.46 25.77
C THR A 17 -14.07 18.10 26.43
N ASN A 18 -13.12 19.02 26.56
CA ASN A 18 -11.90 18.73 27.33
C ASN A 18 -12.24 18.49 28.81
N GLY A 19 -11.68 17.44 29.42
CA GLY A 19 -11.83 17.13 30.85
C GLY A 19 -12.85 16.05 31.23
N VAL A 20 -13.57 15.46 30.27
CA VAL A 20 -14.48 14.32 30.54
C VAL A 20 -13.75 12.96 30.59
N GLU A 21 -12.44 12.91 30.37
CA GLU A 21 -11.70 11.63 30.34
C GLU A 21 -11.76 10.89 31.69
N GLU A 22 -11.78 11.63 32.81
CA GLU A 22 -11.80 11.08 34.17
C GLU A 22 -13.14 10.39 34.51
N GLU A 23 -14.23 10.76 33.84
CA GLU A 23 -15.56 10.17 34.05
C GLU A 23 -15.91 9.11 33.00
N LEU A 24 -15.49 9.33 31.74
CA LEU A 24 -15.84 8.46 30.62
C LEU A 24 -15.09 7.11 30.68
N VAL A 25 -13.81 7.12 31.04
CA VAL A 25 -12.97 5.90 31.07
C VAL A 25 -13.48 4.90 32.11
N PRO A 26 -13.78 5.28 33.37
CA PRO A 26 -14.37 4.35 34.34
C PRO A 26 -15.74 3.83 33.91
N ALA A 27 -16.61 4.69 33.37
CA ALA A 27 -17.95 4.32 32.92
C ALA A 27 -17.91 3.31 31.77
N LEU A 28 -17.06 3.54 30.77
CA LEU A 28 -16.87 2.61 29.65
C LEU A 28 -16.20 1.29 30.09
N SER A 29 -15.37 1.32 31.13
CA SER A 29 -14.71 0.12 31.67
C SER A 29 -15.68 -0.83 32.39
N GLN A 30 -16.79 -0.31 32.93
CA GLN A 30 -17.79 -1.11 33.66
C GLN A 30 -18.99 -1.53 32.79
N THR A 31 -18.99 -1.18 31.50
CA THR A 31 -20.11 -1.45 30.59
C THR A 31 -19.85 -2.71 29.77
N SER A 32 -20.89 -3.54 29.59
CA SER A 32 -20.82 -4.71 28.72
C SER A 32 -21.05 -4.31 27.26
N TYR A 33 -20.13 -4.67 26.37
CA TYR A 33 -20.23 -4.37 24.94
C TYR A 33 -20.90 -5.52 24.19
N THR A 34 -21.77 -5.18 23.24
CA THR A 34 -22.32 -6.14 22.26
C THR A 34 -21.98 -5.64 20.86
N VAL A 35 -21.67 -6.56 19.95
CA VAL A 35 -21.36 -6.22 18.56
C VAL A 35 -22.62 -5.66 17.90
N ALA A 36 -22.60 -4.36 17.58
CA ALA A 36 -23.73 -3.68 16.94
C ALA A 36 -23.89 -4.07 15.47
N SER A 37 -22.78 -4.33 14.76
CA SER A 37 -22.80 -4.82 13.39
C SER A 37 -21.45 -5.42 12.99
N ILE A 38 -21.48 -6.36 12.05
CA ILE A 38 -20.29 -6.90 11.38
C ILE A 38 -20.44 -6.60 9.89
N ASN A 39 -19.50 -5.86 9.31
CA ASN A 39 -19.42 -5.67 7.88
C ASN A 39 -18.21 -6.42 7.32
N THR A 40 -18.46 -7.32 6.36
CA THR A 40 -17.40 -8.06 5.66
C THR A 40 -17.46 -7.71 4.18
N THR A 41 -16.47 -6.96 3.72
CA THR A 41 -16.33 -6.60 2.32
C THR A 41 -15.09 -7.28 1.73
N PRO A 42 -15.20 -8.02 0.62
CA PRO A 42 -14.04 -8.63 -0.03
C PRO A 42 -13.13 -7.55 -0.59
N ARG A 43 -11.85 -7.54 -0.17
CA ARG A 43 -10.82 -6.64 -0.69
C ARG A 43 -9.85 -7.41 -1.58
N ARG A 44 -9.74 -6.98 -2.84
CA ARG A 44 -8.71 -7.49 -3.77
C ARG A 44 -7.56 -6.49 -3.88
N VAL A 45 -6.33 -6.96 -3.65
CA VAL A 45 -5.12 -6.16 -3.85
C VAL A 45 -4.52 -6.51 -5.19
N LYS A 46 -4.23 -5.50 -6.01
CA LYS A 46 -3.52 -5.68 -7.28
C LYS A 46 -2.02 -5.82 -7.03
N PRO A 47 -1.30 -6.60 -7.84
CA PRO A 47 0.17 -6.65 -7.76
C PRO A 47 0.75 -5.26 -8.00
N GLN A 48 1.88 -4.99 -7.37
CA GLN A 48 2.63 -3.76 -7.58
C GLN A 48 3.22 -3.75 -9.00
N LYS A 49 3.38 -2.54 -9.56
CA LYS A 49 4.09 -2.38 -10.84
C LYS A 49 5.58 -2.74 -10.67
N PRO A 50 6.28 -3.08 -11.77
CA PRO A 50 7.74 -3.19 -11.77
C PRO A 50 8.41 -1.93 -11.21
N PHE A 51 9.61 -2.08 -10.66
CA PHE A 51 10.32 -0.96 -10.05
C PHE A 51 10.78 0.08 -11.07
N ILE A 52 10.50 1.34 -10.76
CA ILE A 52 11.24 2.51 -11.23
C ILE A 52 12.16 3.03 -10.13
N THR A 53 13.05 3.95 -10.48
CA THR A 53 14.06 4.51 -9.56
C THR A 53 13.45 4.95 -8.22
N SER A 54 12.36 5.72 -8.27
CA SER A 54 11.73 6.29 -7.07
C SER A 54 11.06 5.22 -6.19
N THR A 55 10.42 4.23 -6.80
CA THR A 55 9.79 3.12 -6.06
C THR A 55 10.83 2.17 -5.47
N LEU A 56 11.94 1.92 -6.18
CA LEU A 56 13.05 1.12 -5.67
C LEU A 56 13.66 1.78 -4.42
N GLN A 57 13.99 3.08 -4.52
CA GLN A 57 14.56 3.84 -3.41
C GLN A 57 13.64 3.85 -2.19
N ARG A 58 12.34 4.06 -2.41
CA ARG A 58 11.34 4.07 -1.33
C ARG A 58 11.23 2.71 -0.64
N GLU A 59 11.17 1.63 -1.41
CA GLU A 59 11.07 0.28 -0.85
C GLU A 59 12.36 -0.15 -0.14
N CYS A 60 13.54 0.19 -0.67
CA CYS A 60 14.81 -0.05 0.01
C CYS A 60 14.93 0.75 1.31
N SER A 61 14.49 2.01 1.33
CA SER A 61 14.45 2.79 2.56
C SER A 61 13.50 2.19 3.59
N SER A 62 12.28 1.82 3.17
CA SER A 62 11.26 1.28 4.07
C SER A 62 11.58 -0.13 4.59
N LYS A 63 12.19 -0.99 3.76
CA LYS A 63 12.37 -2.42 4.09
C LYS A 63 13.76 -2.76 4.55
N LEU A 64 14.77 -2.05 4.05
CA LEU A 64 16.18 -2.35 4.30
C LEU A 64 16.87 -1.23 5.08
N GLY A 65 16.22 -0.08 5.30
CA GLY A 65 16.82 1.06 6.00
C GLY A 65 17.90 1.78 5.19
N PHE A 66 18.03 1.49 3.89
CA PHE A 66 19.08 2.06 3.05
C PHE A 66 18.79 3.53 2.74
N SER A 67 19.85 4.34 2.76
CA SER A 67 19.83 5.65 2.14
C SER A 67 19.71 5.55 0.61
N VAL A 68 19.37 6.66 -0.03
CA VAL A 68 19.34 6.76 -1.49
C VAL A 68 20.71 6.43 -2.09
N ALA A 69 21.80 6.93 -1.49
CA ALA A 69 23.15 6.70 -1.98
C ALA A 69 23.54 5.22 -1.94
N GLU A 70 23.28 4.53 -0.83
CA GLU A 70 23.57 3.10 -0.67
C GLU A 70 22.76 2.25 -1.67
N THR A 71 21.47 2.56 -1.82
CA THR A 71 20.59 1.88 -2.77
C THR A 71 21.14 2.00 -4.19
N MET A 72 21.52 3.21 -4.60
CA MET A 72 22.03 3.44 -5.95
C MET A 72 23.41 2.82 -6.18
N GLN A 73 24.29 2.81 -5.17
CA GLN A 73 25.60 2.15 -5.27
C GLN A 73 25.46 0.64 -5.42
N CYS A 74 24.56 0.02 -4.65
CA CYS A 74 24.27 -1.41 -4.78
C CYS A 74 23.68 -1.74 -6.16
N ALA A 75 22.67 -0.99 -6.59
CA ALA A 75 22.04 -1.18 -7.89
C ALA A 75 23.02 -0.98 -9.06
N GLN A 76 23.92 0.01 -8.97
CA GLN A 76 24.99 0.20 -9.97
C GLN A 76 25.84 -1.05 -10.12
N ARG A 77 26.32 -1.62 -9.00
CA ARG A 77 27.11 -2.85 -9.02
C ARG A 77 26.34 -4.02 -9.63
N LEU A 78 25.05 -4.16 -9.29
CA LEU A 78 24.21 -5.21 -9.85
C LEU A 78 24.03 -5.06 -11.37
N TYR A 79 23.87 -3.83 -11.87
CA TYR A 79 23.77 -3.54 -13.30
C TYR A 79 25.08 -3.85 -14.02
N GLU A 80 26.23 -3.41 -13.48
CA GLU A 80 27.55 -3.66 -14.06
C GLU A 80 27.89 -5.16 -14.15
N ASN A 81 27.40 -5.96 -13.19
CA ASN A 81 27.57 -7.41 -13.19
C ASN A 81 26.47 -8.16 -13.97
N GLY A 82 25.53 -7.43 -14.61
CA GLY A 82 24.51 -8.03 -15.48
C GLY A 82 23.33 -8.68 -14.76
N TYR A 83 23.11 -8.39 -13.47
CA TYR A 83 22.01 -8.99 -12.69
C TYR A 83 20.67 -8.27 -12.88
N ILE A 84 20.68 -6.97 -13.17
CA ILE A 84 19.48 -6.15 -13.34
C ILE A 84 19.60 -5.26 -14.57
N SER A 85 18.46 -4.75 -15.06
CA SER A 85 18.41 -3.68 -16.07
C SER A 85 18.80 -2.32 -15.48
N TYR A 86 18.94 -1.30 -16.33
CA TYR A 86 19.35 0.04 -15.91
C TYR A 86 18.44 0.60 -14.81
N MET A 87 19.04 0.90 -13.65
CA MET A 87 18.33 1.26 -12.42
C MET A 87 17.81 2.70 -12.38
N ARG A 88 18.30 3.59 -13.25
CA ARG A 88 17.84 4.99 -13.37
C ARG A 88 16.77 5.10 -14.46
N THR A 89 15.63 4.48 -14.22
CA THR A 89 14.45 4.48 -15.11
C THR A 89 13.25 5.11 -14.41
N ASP A 90 12.39 5.77 -15.18
CA ASP A 90 11.05 6.23 -14.82
C ASP A 90 9.94 5.36 -15.45
N SER A 91 10.33 4.38 -16.28
CA SER A 91 9.41 3.49 -16.98
C SER A 91 9.19 2.17 -16.24
N THR A 92 7.93 1.79 -16.12
CA THR A 92 7.49 0.48 -15.58
C THR A 92 7.35 -0.59 -16.67
N VAL A 93 7.75 -0.28 -17.90
CA VAL A 93 7.61 -1.17 -19.06
C VAL A 93 8.65 -2.29 -19.00
N LEU A 94 8.19 -3.52 -19.20
CA LEU A 94 9.03 -4.69 -19.38
C LEU A 94 9.10 -5.07 -20.86
N SER A 95 10.23 -5.63 -21.30
CA SER A 95 10.30 -6.30 -22.59
C SER A 95 9.45 -7.57 -22.58
N SER A 96 9.04 -8.05 -23.77
CA SER A 96 8.33 -9.32 -23.93
C SER A 96 9.09 -10.49 -23.29
N ASP A 97 10.42 -10.47 -23.41
CA ASP A 97 11.29 -11.53 -22.89
C ASP A 97 11.32 -11.51 -21.36
N ALA A 98 11.42 -10.32 -20.76
CA ALA A 98 11.38 -10.15 -19.31
C ALA A 98 10.02 -10.57 -18.72
N ASP A 99 8.90 -10.23 -19.37
CA ASP A 99 7.57 -10.68 -18.94
C ASP A 99 7.45 -12.21 -19.00
N SER A 100 7.95 -12.83 -20.07
CA SER A 100 7.93 -14.29 -20.24
C SER A 100 8.78 -15.00 -19.19
N LEU A 101 9.99 -14.50 -18.91
CA LEU A 101 10.88 -15.04 -17.86
C LEU A 101 10.28 -14.88 -16.46
N ALA A 102 9.63 -13.75 -16.17
CA ALA A 102 8.96 -13.51 -14.90
C ALA A 102 7.80 -14.49 -14.71
N ARG A 103 6.94 -14.68 -15.72
CA ARG A 103 5.83 -15.63 -15.69
C ARG A 103 6.30 -17.07 -15.49
N GLY A 104 7.30 -17.52 -16.25
CA GLY A 104 7.87 -18.86 -16.08
C GLY A 104 8.51 -19.05 -14.70
N SER A 105 9.08 -18.01 -14.11
CA SER A 105 9.62 -18.06 -12.74
C SER A 105 8.51 -18.16 -11.70
N VAL A 106 7.42 -17.40 -11.85
CA VAL A 106 6.25 -17.49 -10.97
C VAL A 106 5.61 -18.87 -11.06
N GLU A 107 5.44 -19.40 -12.26
CA GLU A 107 4.89 -20.74 -12.48
C GLU A 107 5.73 -21.82 -11.79
N ARG A 108 7.06 -21.77 -11.92
CA ARG A 108 7.95 -22.73 -11.25
C ARG A 108 7.92 -22.63 -9.73
N LEU A 109 7.83 -21.43 -9.17
CA LEU A 109 7.93 -21.21 -7.73
C LEU A 109 6.59 -21.39 -7.00
N PHE A 110 5.49 -21.01 -7.65
CA PHE A 110 4.17 -20.91 -7.01
C PHE A 110 3.09 -21.75 -7.72
N GLY A 111 3.35 -22.26 -8.92
CA GLY A 111 2.39 -23.00 -9.73
C GLY A 111 1.57 -22.10 -10.68
N THR A 112 0.91 -22.74 -11.64
CA THR A 112 0.17 -22.10 -12.74
C THR A 112 -0.96 -21.17 -12.28
N ASN A 113 -1.62 -21.48 -11.16
CA ASN A 113 -2.73 -20.69 -10.62
C ASN A 113 -2.34 -19.28 -10.15
N PHE A 114 -1.03 -19.02 -9.95
CA PHE A 114 -0.53 -17.72 -9.50
C PHE A 114 0.04 -16.87 -10.64
N VAL A 115 0.05 -17.38 -11.88
CA VAL A 115 0.51 -16.62 -13.04
C VAL A 115 -0.56 -15.59 -13.42
N GLY A 116 -0.25 -14.32 -13.20
CA GLY A 116 -1.13 -13.22 -13.56
C GLY A 116 -1.32 -13.10 -15.07
N THR A 117 -2.55 -12.84 -15.52
CA THR A 117 -2.82 -12.37 -16.88
C THR A 117 -2.64 -10.85 -16.90
N THR A 118 -1.48 -10.34 -17.31
CA THR A 118 -1.20 -8.90 -17.32
C THR A 118 -2.16 -8.16 -18.26
N VAL A 119 -2.88 -7.16 -17.74
CA VAL A 119 -3.46 -6.06 -18.53
C VAL A 119 -2.38 -4.99 -18.61
N GLN A 120 -1.96 -4.62 -19.81
CA GLN A 120 -0.86 -3.69 -20.05
C GLN A 120 -1.04 -2.38 -19.28
N ALA A 121 0.07 -1.81 -18.81
CA ALA A 121 0.10 -0.49 -18.20
C ALA A 121 -0.50 0.52 -19.18
N SER A 122 -1.68 1.05 -18.86
CA SER A 122 -2.28 2.19 -19.55
C SER A 122 -1.24 3.30 -19.59
N GLN A 123 -0.86 3.71 -20.80
CA GLN A 123 -0.08 4.92 -21.00
C GLN A 123 -0.87 6.08 -20.40
N GLU A 124 -0.35 6.70 -19.36
CA GLU A 124 -0.79 8.03 -18.97
C GLU A 124 -0.28 8.98 -20.05
N SER A 125 -1.15 9.29 -21.00
CA SER A 125 -0.95 10.31 -22.01
C SER A 125 -0.68 11.63 -21.29
N GLY A 126 0.56 12.13 -21.40
CA GLY A 126 0.92 13.46 -20.97
C GLY A 126 0.01 14.48 -21.66
N ALA A 127 -0.71 15.27 -20.87
CA ALA A 127 -1.32 16.49 -21.35
C ALA A 127 -0.21 17.52 -21.54
N HIS A 128 0.00 17.93 -22.80
CA HIS A 128 0.71 19.16 -23.15
C HIS A 128 -0.20 20.37 -22.95
#